data_AF-A0A7X8Q7G8-F1
#
_entry.id   AF-A0A7X8Q7G8-F1
#
_cell.length_a   1.000
_cell.length_b   1.000
_cell.length_c   1.000
_cell.angle_alpha   90.00
_cell.angle_beta   90.00
_cell.angle_gamma   90.00
#
_symmetry.space_group_name_H-M   'P 1'
#
loop_
_entity.id
_entity.type
_entity.pdbx_description
1 polymer ?
#
loop_
_entity_poly.entity_id
_entity_poly.type
_entity_poly.pdbx_seq_one_letter_code
_entity_poly.pdbx_strand_id
1 'polypeptide(L)'
;MITKTDLDKLNSKDPKIKYGFAKELLKIAKENPEQLYEYFDYWVELMRSDNNILKWTAIDLIGYLSAVDIDNRIDYLMANLIKLLHGGVLITCNHSIFALSLIAKNKPNFKEKIIKELISISKDKFETDECKNIAIGKVLEAIKPFVSEIKNNKSAIAFIEDAAKSERSSTKKKAEQLLKKIQK
;
A
#
# COMPACT_ATOMS: atom_id res chain seq x y z
N MET A 1 -2.77 -2.02 25.36
CA MET A 1 -4.13 -1.85 24.83
C MET A 1 -4.34 -0.36 24.63
N ILE A 2 -4.55 0.07 23.39
CA ILE A 2 -4.90 1.46 23.05
C ILE A 2 -6.32 1.70 23.53
N THR A 3 -6.57 2.83 24.20
CA THR A 3 -7.93 3.23 24.59
C THR A 3 -8.49 4.25 23.61
N LYS A 4 -9.82 4.43 23.60
CA LYS A 4 -10.47 5.48 22.80
C LYS A 4 -9.92 6.88 23.12
N THR A 5 -9.57 7.14 24.38
CA THR A 5 -8.99 8.42 24.84
C THR A 5 -7.58 8.65 24.30
N ASP A 6 -6.82 7.58 24.01
CA ASP A 6 -5.51 7.73 23.37
C ASP A 6 -5.61 8.29 21.94
N LEU A 7 -6.71 8.00 21.24
CA LEU A 7 -6.92 8.48 19.86
C LEU A 7 -7.02 10.00 19.75
N ASP A 8 -7.36 10.70 20.84
CA ASP A 8 -7.37 12.16 20.89
C ASP A 8 -5.99 12.78 20.63
N LYS A 9 -4.91 12.01 20.83
CA LYS A 9 -3.55 12.43 20.47
C LYS A 9 -3.43 12.73 18.97
N LEU A 10 -4.21 12.08 18.10
CA LEU A 10 -4.26 12.38 16.66
C LEU A 10 -4.87 13.77 16.36
N ASN A 11 -5.63 14.32 17.30
CA ASN A 11 -6.23 15.65 17.21
C ASN A 11 -5.38 16.74 17.88
N SER A 12 -4.25 16.38 18.52
CA SER A 12 -3.38 17.34 19.21
C SER A 12 -2.95 18.51 18.31
N LYS A 13 -2.87 19.71 18.87
CA LYS A 13 -2.30 20.86 18.15
C LYS A 13 -0.77 20.77 18.06
N ASP A 14 -0.14 19.98 18.92
CA ASP A 14 1.30 19.72 18.86
C ASP A 14 1.62 18.64 17.80
N PRO A 15 2.33 18.99 16.71
CA PRO A 15 2.71 18.03 15.67
C PRO A 15 3.55 16.87 16.18
N LYS A 16 4.38 17.07 17.22
CA LYS A 16 5.23 16.00 17.78
C LYS A 16 4.37 14.95 18.46
N ILE A 17 3.35 15.37 19.21
CA ILE A 17 2.39 14.46 19.84
C ILE A 17 1.58 13.74 18.76
N LYS A 18 0.99 14.50 17.83
CA LYS A 18 0.12 13.97 16.78
C LYS A 18 0.82 12.92 15.91
N TYR A 19 1.92 13.30 15.27
CA TYR A 19 2.61 12.42 14.33
C TYR A 19 3.48 11.39 15.03
N GLY A 20 3.94 11.68 16.26
CA GLY A 20 4.56 10.69 17.13
C GLY A 20 3.60 9.53 17.42
N PHE A 21 2.37 9.84 17.79
CA PHE A 21 1.34 8.84 18.05
C PHE A 21 0.90 8.11 16.78
N ALA A 22 0.74 8.80 15.64
CA ALA A 22 0.47 8.15 14.35
C ALA A 22 1.54 7.09 13.99
N LYS A 23 2.82 7.39 14.26
CA LYS A 23 3.92 6.43 14.06
C LYS A 23 3.86 5.27 15.05
N GLU A 24 3.48 5.52 16.30
CA GLU A 24 3.27 4.48 17.31
C GLU A 24 2.16 3.51 16.88
N LEU A 25 1.03 4.03 16.37
CA LEU A 25 -0.06 3.21 15.84
C LEU A 25 0.40 2.30 14.71
N LEU A 26 1.25 2.78 13.78
CA LEU A 26 1.81 1.92 12.72
C LEU A 26 2.71 0.82 13.27
N LYS A 27 3.45 1.08 14.36
CA LYS A 27 4.24 0.04 15.03
C LYS A 27 3.33 -1.01 15.65
N ILE A 28 2.27 -0.57 16.35
CA ILE A 28 1.28 -1.47 16.94
C ILE A 28 0.58 -2.29 15.86
N ALA A 29 0.13 -1.68 14.77
CA ALA A 29 -0.53 -2.39 13.68
C ALA A 29 0.34 -3.48 13.04
N LYS A 30 1.65 -3.23 12.95
CA LYS A 30 2.61 -4.20 12.42
C LYS A 30 2.81 -5.39 13.36
N GLU A 31 2.84 -5.15 14.67
CA GLU A 31 3.19 -6.15 15.68
C GLU A 31 1.96 -6.89 16.23
N ASN A 32 0.88 -6.16 16.51
CA ASN A 32 -0.33 -6.58 17.21
C ASN A 32 -1.59 -5.91 16.59
N PRO A 33 -1.94 -6.19 15.32
CA PRO A 33 -3.03 -5.52 14.61
C PRO A 33 -4.42 -5.68 15.26
N GLU A 34 -4.65 -6.75 16.02
CA GLU A 34 -5.91 -7.01 16.74
C GLU A 34 -6.27 -5.89 17.72
N GLN A 35 -5.27 -5.22 18.31
CA GLN A 35 -5.50 -4.10 19.23
C GLN A 35 -6.09 -2.86 18.56
N LEU A 36 -6.04 -2.79 17.23
CA LEU A 36 -6.52 -1.65 16.46
C LEU A 36 -7.78 -1.98 15.63
N TYR A 37 -8.15 -3.26 15.53
CA TYR A 37 -9.27 -3.69 14.70
C TYR A 37 -10.63 -3.23 15.24
N GLU A 38 -10.78 -3.11 16.56
CA GLU A 38 -12.01 -2.56 17.18
C GLU A 38 -12.30 -1.11 16.74
N TYR A 39 -11.27 -0.37 16.34
CA TYR A 39 -11.36 1.03 15.91
C TYR A 39 -11.43 1.18 14.38
N PHE A 40 -11.75 0.12 13.63
CA PHE A 40 -11.69 0.12 12.16
C PHE A 40 -12.48 1.27 11.51
N ASP A 41 -13.70 1.59 11.98
CA ASP A 41 -14.48 2.70 11.42
C ASP A 41 -13.79 4.06 11.61
N TYR A 42 -13.07 4.24 12.72
CA TYR A 42 -12.28 5.44 12.95
C TYR A 42 -11.16 5.56 11.91
N TRP A 43 -10.48 4.46 11.56
CA TRP A 43 -9.46 4.45 10.52
C TRP A 43 -10.05 4.73 9.13
N VAL A 44 -11.23 4.19 8.84
CA VAL A 44 -11.94 4.46 7.57
C VAL A 44 -12.27 5.94 7.43
N GLU A 45 -12.75 6.59 8.49
CA GLU A 45 -12.96 8.05 8.47
C GLU A 45 -11.63 8.81 8.38
N LEU A 46 -10.57 8.35 9.06
CA LEU A 46 -9.26 8.98 9.01
C LEU A 46 -8.63 8.95 7.59
N MET A 47 -8.94 7.94 6.77
CA MET A 47 -8.55 7.90 5.35
C MET A 47 -9.12 9.07 4.53
N ARG A 48 -10.17 9.75 5.02
CA ARG A 48 -10.78 10.92 4.37
C ARG A 48 -10.22 12.25 4.86
N SER A 49 -9.30 12.24 5.81
CA SER A 49 -8.74 13.45 6.41
C SER A 49 -8.07 14.37 5.38
N ASP A 50 -8.23 15.68 5.55
CA ASP A 50 -7.46 16.69 4.82
C ASP A 50 -5.98 16.70 5.24
N ASN A 51 -5.67 16.15 6.43
CA ASN A 51 -4.30 15.94 6.85
C ASN A 51 -3.72 14.69 6.16
N ASN A 52 -2.88 14.91 5.15
CA ASN A 52 -2.29 13.82 4.37
C ASN A 52 -1.48 12.82 5.22
N ILE A 53 -0.77 13.26 6.27
CA ILE A 53 -0.01 12.34 7.13
C ILE A 53 -0.96 11.38 7.86
N LEU A 54 -2.08 11.89 8.39
CA LEU A 54 -3.08 11.06 9.05
C LEU A 54 -3.82 10.15 8.07
N LYS A 55 -4.17 10.68 6.89
CA LYS A 55 -4.75 9.89 5.79
C LYS A 55 -3.85 8.71 5.40
N TRP A 56 -2.57 8.97 5.17
CA TRP A 56 -1.60 7.93 4.80
C TRP A 56 -1.38 6.93 5.93
N THR A 57 -1.32 7.41 7.17
CA THR A 57 -1.30 6.54 8.36
C THR A 57 -2.49 5.58 8.34
N ALA A 58 -3.70 6.10 8.11
CA ALA A 58 -4.91 5.29 8.06
C ALA A 58 -4.88 4.25 6.92
N ILE A 59 -4.40 4.62 5.74
CA ILE A 59 -4.24 3.68 4.60
C ILE A 59 -3.32 2.52 5.00
N ASP A 60 -2.16 2.83 5.60
CA ASP A 60 -1.20 1.80 6.03
C ASP A 60 -1.77 0.93 7.16
N LEU A 61 -2.53 1.51 8.09
CA LEU A 61 -3.25 0.78 9.15
C LEU A 61 -4.22 -0.24 8.53
N ILE A 62 -5.04 0.17 7.55
CA ILE A 62 -5.95 -0.75 6.84
C ILE A 62 -5.17 -1.91 6.20
N GLY A 63 -4.00 -1.61 5.61
CA GLY A 63 -3.10 -2.64 5.11
C GLY A 63 -2.73 -3.68 6.16
N TYR A 64 -2.29 -3.26 7.34
CA TYR A 64 -1.94 -4.17 8.44
C TYR A 64 -3.14 -4.94 9.00
N LEU A 65 -4.28 -4.26 9.18
CA LEU A 65 -5.50 -4.86 9.71
C LEU A 65 -6.04 -5.99 8.84
N SER A 66 -5.64 -6.07 7.56
CA SER A 66 -6.00 -7.19 6.69
C SER A 66 -5.55 -8.56 7.20
N ALA A 67 -4.57 -8.63 8.10
CA ALA A 67 -4.11 -9.87 8.72
C ALA A 67 -5.14 -10.45 9.71
N VAL A 68 -6.04 -9.62 10.24
CA VAL A 68 -7.01 -9.97 11.29
C VAL A 68 -8.45 -9.60 10.91
N ASP A 69 -8.72 -9.38 9.62
CA ASP A 69 -10.01 -8.92 9.09
C ASP A 69 -11.06 -10.03 9.02
N ILE A 70 -11.51 -10.51 10.19
CA ILE A 70 -12.46 -11.61 10.35
C ILE A 70 -13.84 -11.30 9.75
N ASP A 71 -14.25 -10.03 9.74
CA ASP A 71 -15.57 -9.60 9.28
C ASP A 71 -15.57 -9.15 7.81
N ASN A 72 -14.47 -9.38 7.08
CA ASN A 72 -14.30 -8.96 5.68
C ASN A 72 -14.58 -7.47 5.42
N ARG A 73 -14.25 -6.60 6.38
CA ARG A 73 -14.52 -5.16 6.30
C ARG A 73 -13.69 -4.47 5.22
N ILE A 74 -12.53 -5.04 4.88
CA ILE A 74 -11.64 -4.52 3.83
C ILE A 74 -12.23 -4.68 2.44
N ASP A 75 -13.09 -5.67 2.22
CA ASP A 75 -13.72 -5.92 0.92
C ASP A 75 -14.45 -4.67 0.42
N TYR A 76 -15.11 -3.95 1.33
CA TYR A 76 -15.81 -2.69 1.06
C TYR A 76 -14.87 -1.51 0.77
N LEU A 77 -13.60 -1.58 1.17
CA LEU A 77 -12.60 -0.54 0.96
C LEU A 77 -11.81 -0.72 -0.34
N MET A 78 -11.91 -1.88 -1.00
CA MET A 78 -11.12 -2.19 -2.20
C MET A 78 -11.28 -1.15 -3.30
N ALA A 79 -12.51 -0.69 -3.58
CA ALA A 79 -12.75 0.34 -4.59
C ALA A 79 -12.06 1.68 -4.23
N ASN A 80 -12.07 2.06 -2.95
CA ASN A 80 -11.43 3.29 -2.50
C ASN A 80 -9.90 3.19 -2.56
N LEU A 81 -9.33 2.07 -2.14
CA LEU A 81 -7.87 1.85 -2.21
C LEU A 81 -7.36 1.83 -3.65
N ILE A 82 -8.11 1.21 -4.57
CA ILE A 82 -7.80 1.23 -6.02
C ILE A 82 -7.91 2.65 -6.57
N LYS A 83 -8.93 3.42 -6.15
CA LYS A 83 -9.03 4.84 -6.55
C LYS A 83 -7.82 5.66 -6.08
N LEU A 84 -7.33 5.42 -4.87
CA LEU A 84 -6.14 6.10 -4.34
C LEU A 84 -4.85 5.66 -5.06
N LEU A 85 -4.75 4.40 -5.47
CA LEU A 85 -3.66 3.86 -6.29
C LEU A 85 -3.54 4.62 -7.62
N HIS A 86 -4.67 4.80 -8.32
CA HIS A 86 -4.74 5.43 -9.65
C HIS A 86 -4.90 6.96 -9.63
N GLY A 87 -4.76 7.59 -8.45
CA GLY A 87 -5.01 9.02 -8.28
C GLY A 87 -3.93 9.96 -8.85
N GLY A 88 -2.83 9.44 -9.40
CA GLY A 88 -1.74 10.24 -9.98
C GLY A 88 -0.86 10.99 -8.97
N VAL A 89 -1.18 10.93 -7.68
CA VAL A 89 -0.40 11.55 -6.58
C VAL A 89 0.56 10.53 -5.98
N LEU A 90 1.86 10.73 -6.20
CA LEU A 90 2.91 9.74 -5.87
C LEU A 90 2.84 9.19 -4.45
N ILE A 91 2.74 10.08 -3.44
CA ILE A 91 2.84 9.65 -2.04
C ILE A 91 1.60 8.83 -1.67
N THR A 92 0.41 9.29 -2.03
CA THR A 92 -0.86 8.57 -1.83
C THR A 92 -0.89 7.23 -2.57
N CYS A 93 -0.39 7.20 -3.81
CA CYS A 93 -0.23 5.97 -4.59
C CYS A 93 0.67 4.97 -3.85
N ASN A 94 1.81 5.41 -3.31
CA ASN A 94 2.75 4.55 -2.59
C ASN A 94 2.17 3.92 -1.31
N HIS A 95 1.35 4.66 -0.56
CA HIS A 95 0.63 4.12 0.60
C HIS A 95 -0.44 3.11 0.16
N SER A 96 -1.13 3.38 -0.95
CA SER A 96 -2.11 2.44 -1.52
C SER A 96 -1.43 1.15 -2.01
N ILE A 97 -0.27 1.25 -2.68
CA ILE A 97 0.55 0.10 -3.08
C ILE A 97 0.92 -0.74 -1.86
N PHE A 98 1.36 -0.09 -0.78
CA PHE A 98 1.73 -0.78 0.45
C PHE A 98 0.53 -1.53 1.05
N ALA A 99 -0.60 -0.85 1.27
CA ALA A 99 -1.80 -1.44 1.84
C ALA A 99 -2.32 -2.61 0.98
N LEU A 100 -2.44 -2.40 -0.33
CA LEU A 100 -2.88 -3.44 -1.27
C LEU A 100 -1.95 -4.65 -1.28
N SER A 101 -0.63 -4.45 -1.13
CA SER A 101 0.31 -5.57 -1.07
C SER A 101 0.11 -6.44 0.17
N LEU A 102 -0.22 -5.84 1.33
CA LEU A 102 -0.55 -6.58 2.55
C LEU A 102 -1.89 -7.30 2.39
N ILE A 103 -2.89 -6.65 1.79
CA ILE A 103 -4.19 -7.27 1.51
C ILE A 103 -4.04 -8.46 0.57
N ALA A 104 -3.24 -8.36 -0.50
CA ALA A 104 -2.99 -9.47 -1.42
C ALA A 104 -2.29 -10.66 -0.74
N LYS A 105 -1.47 -10.39 0.28
CA LYS A 105 -0.83 -11.42 1.10
C LYS A 105 -1.83 -12.10 2.04
N ASN A 106 -2.69 -11.34 2.70
CA ASN A 106 -3.56 -11.83 3.77
C ASN A 106 -4.94 -12.31 3.28
N LYS A 107 -5.41 -11.82 2.13
CA LYS A 107 -6.70 -12.14 1.51
C LYS A 107 -6.49 -12.67 0.08
N PRO A 108 -6.18 -13.98 -0.08
CA PRO A 108 -5.79 -14.56 -1.37
C PRO A 108 -6.82 -14.39 -2.50
N ASN A 109 -8.11 -14.29 -2.17
CA ASN A 109 -9.19 -14.02 -3.12
C ASN A 109 -9.05 -12.69 -3.88
N PHE A 110 -8.37 -11.70 -3.29
CA PHE A 110 -8.09 -10.42 -3.96
C PHE A 110 -6.75 -10.38 -4.68
N LYS A 111 -5.88 -11.37 -4.48
CA LYS A 111 -4.48 -11.34 -4.92
C LYS A 111 -4.34 -11.06 -6.42
N GLU A 112 -5.07 -11.80 -7.26
CA GLU A 112 -4.98 -11.64 -8.72
C GLU A 112 -5.45 -10.24 -9.15
N LYS A 113 -6.60 -9.78 -8.62
CA LYS A 113 -7.12 -8.45 -8.88
C LYS A 113 -6.11 -7.38 -8.46
N ILE A 114 -5.55 -7.48 -7.27
CA ILE A 114 -4.59 -6.51 -6.74
C ILE A 114 -3.33 -6.47 -7.61
N ILE A 115 -2.75 -7.62 -7.97
CA ILE A 115 -1.56 -7.65 -8.83
C ILE A 115 -1.87 -6.95 -10.17
N LYS A 116 -3.05 -7.22 -10.76
CA LYS A 116 -3.50 -6.58 -11.99
C LYS A 116 -3.60 -5.06 -11.86
N GLU A 117 -4.22 -4.55 -10.80
CA GLU A 117 -4.32 -3.10 -10.57
C GLU A 117 -2.94 -2.47 -10.34
N LEU A 118 -2.09 -3.11 -9.51
CA LEU A 118 -0.74 -2.63 -9.20
C LEU A 118 0.14 -2.48 -10.45
N ILE A 119 0.14 -3.44 -11.37
CA ILE A 119 0.95 -3.33 -12.60
C ILE A 119 0.36 -2.34 -13.61
N SER A 120 -0.94 -2.05 -13.50
CA SER A 120 -1.61 -1.15 -14.45
C SER A 120 -1.27 0.34 -14.24
N ILE A 121 -0.64 0.69 -13.11
CA ILE A 121 -0.23 2.08 -12.82
C ILE A 121 0.76 2.65 -13.84
N SER A 122 1.44 1.80 -14.62
CA SER A 122 2.31 2.25 -15.71
C SER A 122 1.56 3.06 -16.77
N LYS A 123 0.23 2.93 -16.82
CA LYS A 123 -0.67 3.65 -17.73
C LYS A 123 -1.24 4.93 -17.13
N ASP A 124 -1.02 5.18 -15.84
CA ASP A 124 -1.59 6.34 -15.16
C ASP A 124 -0.82 7.63 -15.48
N LYS A 125 -1.54 8.74 -15.39
CA LYS A 125 -0.95 10.08 -15.44
C LYS A 125 -0.53 10.51 -14.04
N PHE A 126 0.78 10.66 -13.84
CA PHE A 126 1.36 11.27 -12.64
C PHE A 126 1.73 12.73 -12.92
N GLU A 127 2.05 13.47 -11.86
CA GLU A 127 2.57 14.84 -11.96
C GLU A 127 3.83 14.94 -12.83
N THR A 128 4.71 13.94 -12.75
CA THR A 128 5.92 13.81 -13.58
C THR A 128 6.21 12.36 -13.94
N ASP A 129 7.00 12.13 -14.99
CA ASP A 129 7.50 10.79 -15.32
C ASP A 129 8.43 10.23 -14.24
N GLU A 130 9.15 11.10 -13.53
CA GLU A 130 9.97 10.70 -12.39
C GLU A 130 9.10 10.14 -11.25
N CYS A 131 7.98 10.80 -10.93
CA CYS A 131 7.01 10.27 -9.97
C CYS A 131 6.49 8.90 -10.39
N LYS A 132 6.11 8.73 -11.66
CA LYS A 132 5.66 7.44 -12.21
C LYS A 132 6.73 6.36 -12.07
N ASN A 133 7.98 6.67 -12.41
CA ASN A 133 9.11 5.76 -12.28
C ASN A 133 9.38 5.34 -10.82
N ILE A 134 9.20 6.25 -9.86
CA ILE A 134 9.28 5.93 -8.42
C ILE A 134 8.15 4.98 -8.02
N ALA A 135 6.91 5.25 -8.44
CA ALA A 135 5.74 4.41 -8.13
C ALA A 135 5.88 3.00 -8.72
N ILE A 136 6.33 2.87 -9.97
CA ILE A 136 6.66 1.58 -10.61
C ILE A 136 7.70 0.84 -9.77
N GLY A 137 8.76 1.53 -9.33
CA GLY A 137 9.78 0.97 -8.44
C GLY A 137 9.25 0.54 -7.07
N LYS A 138 8.11 1.08 -6.61
CA LYS A 138 7.42 0.64 -5.39
C LYS A 138 6.56 -0.59 -5.66
N VAL A 139 5.86 -0.65 -6.80
CA VAL A 139 5.10 -1.83 -7.24
C VAL A 139 6.00 -3.06 -7.36
N LEU A 140 7.18 -2.94 -7.99
CA LEU A 140 8.13 -4.05 -8.11
C LEU A 140 8.51 -4.68 -6.77
N GLU A 141 8.72 -3.87 -5.73
CA GLU A 141 8.99 -4.40 -4.38
C GLU A 141 7.74 -5.00 -3.74
N ALA A 142 6.58 -4.37 -3.93
CA ALA A 142 5.31 -4.86 -3.40
C ALA A 142 4.90 -6.22 -3.99
N ILE A 143 5.18 -6.48 -5.27
CA ILE A 143 4.81 -7.72 -5.94
C ILE A 143 5.87 -8.83 -5.82
N LYS A 144 7.08 -8.48 -5.37
CA LYS A 144 8.23 -9.40 -5.20
C LYS A 144 7.93 -10.67 -4.38
N PRO A 145 7.03 -10.67 -3.37
CA PRO A 145 6.66 -11.90 -2.67
C PRO A 145 5.79 -12.87 -3.48
N PHE A 146 5.18 -12.43 -4.59
CA PHE A 146 4.20 -13.21 -5.39
C PHE A 146 4.80 -13.80 -6.68
N VAL A 147 6.06 -14.25 -6.63
CA VAL A 147 6.76 -14.79 -7.81
C VAL A 147 6.00 -15.98 -8.42
N SER A 148 5.40 -16.84 -7.59
CA SER A 148 4.61 -17.99 -8.03
C SER A 148 3.43 -17.61 -8.93
N GLU A 149 2.80 -16.49 -8.66
CA GLU A 149 1.65 -15.95 -9.38
C GLU A 149 2.09 -15.13 -10.61
N ILE A 150 3.21 -14.43 -10.49
CA ILE A 150 3.73 -13.54 -11.53
C ILE A 150 4.37 -14.32 -12.68
N LYS A 151 5.07 -15.42 -12.39
CA LYS A 151 5.89 -16.14 -13.40
C LYS A 151 5.11 -16.60 -14.64
N ASN A 152 3.81 -16.82 -14.50
CA ASN A 152 2.92 -17.25 -15.60
C ASN A 152 2.02 -16.11 -16.11
N ASN A 153 2.11 -14.91 -15.54
CA ASN A 153 1.29 -13.77 -15.92
C ASN A 153 2.03 -12.88 -16.93
N LYS A 154 1.67 -13.00 -18.22
CA LYS A 154 2.31 -12.26 -19.32
C LYS A 154 2.32 -10.74 -19.10
N SER A 155 1.25 -10.17 -18.57
CA SER A 155 1.17 -8.73 -18.31
C SER A 155 2.12 -8.30 -17.19
N ALA A 156 2.27 -9.12 -16.14
CA ALA A 156 3.21 -8.84 -15.08
C ALA A 156 4.66 -8.98 -15.55
N ILE A 157 4.97 -9.98 -16.39
CA ILE A 157 6.30 -10.12 -17.00
C ILE A 157 6.64 -8.90 -17.86
N ALA A 158 5.75 -8.50 -18.77
CA ALA A 158 5.97 -7.34 -19.63
C ALA A 158 6.19 -6.05 -18.81
N PHE A 159 5.39 -5.85 -17.75
CA PHE A 159 5.58 -4.72 -16.83
C PHE A 159 6.98 -4.70 -16.21
N ILE A 160 7.50 -5.85 -15.76
CA ILE A 160 8.82 -5.95 -15.15
C ILE A 160 9.92 -5.73 -16.20
N GLU A 161 9.78 -6.30 -17.39
CA GLU A 161 10.73 -6.12 -18.50
C GLU A 161 10.83 -4.66 -18.96
N ASP A 162 9.70 -3.96 -19.03
CA ASP A 162 9.70 -2.54 -19.35
C ASP A 162 10.30 -1.70 -18.23
N ALA A 163 10.02 -2.04 -16.97
CA ALA A 163 10.65 -1.38 -15.83
C ALA A 163 12.18 -1.60 -15.77
N ALA A 164 12.70 -2.70 -16.34
CA ALA A 164 14.15 -2.93 -16.47
C ALA A 164 14.82 -2.00 -17.50
N LYS A 165 14.03 -1.30 -18.33
CA LYS A 165 14.50 -0.26 -19.26
C LYS A 165 14.34 1.15 -18.68
N SER A 166 13.84 1.30 -17.45
CA SER A 166 13.60 2.60 -16.82
C SER A 166 14.87 3.45 -16.72
N GLU A 167 14.75 4.75 -16.98
CA GLU A 167 15.82 5.75 -16.79
C GLU A 167 16.24 5.89 -15.32
N ARG A 168 15.32 5.60 -14.39
CA ARG A 168 15.60 5.61 -12.96
C ARG A 168 16.36 4.34 -12.56
N SER A 169 17.65 4.48 -12.31
CA SER A 169 18.57 3.38 -11.93
C SER A 169 18.04 2.48 -10.80
N SER A 170 17.42 3.06 -9.78
CA SER A 170 16.85 2.30 -8.65
C SER A 170 15.67 1.40 -9.06
N THR A 171 14.84 1.85 -10.00
CA THR A 171 13.69 1.09 -10.52
C THR A 171 14.18 -0.01 -11.45
N LYS A 172 15.08 0.32 -12.38
CA LYS A 172 15.75 -0.65 -13.25
C LYS A 172 16.38 -1.80 -12.46
N LYS A 173 17.18 -1.48 -11.42
CA LYS A 173 17.85 -2.50 -10.59
C LYS A 173 16.86 -3.45 -9.90
N LYS A 174 15.72 -2.95 -9.42
CA LYS A 174 14.68 -3.79 -8.79
C LYS A 174 14.03 -4.72 -9.81
N ALA A 175 13.75 -4.23 -11.00
CA ALA A 175 13.16 -5.01 -12.08
C ALA A 175 14.10 -6.15 -12.50
N GLU A 176 15.38 -5.85 -12.76
CA GLU A 176 16.39 -6.85 -13.09
C GLU A 176 16.55 -7.91 -11.99
N GLN A 177 16.51 -7.51 -10.72
CA GLN A 177 16.54 -8.44 -9.59
C GLN A 177 15.30 -9.34 -9.54
N LEU A 178 14.13 -8.81 -9.86
CA LEU A 178 12.88 -9.57 -9.88
C LEU A 178 12.84 -10.55 -11.07
N LEU A 179 13.30 -10.16 -12.27
CA LEU A 179 13.44 -11.07 -13.42
C LEU A 179 14.35 -12.25 -13.08
N LYS A 180 15.50 -11.99 -12.44
CA LYS A 180 16.41 -13.05 -11.97
C LYS A 180 15.76 -14.01 -10.97
N LYS A 181 14.77 -13.55 -10.19
CA LYS A 181 14.03 -14.42 -9.27
C LYS A 181 12.96 -15.26 -9.97
N ILE A 182 12.39 -14.76 -11.07
CA ILE A 182 11.36 -15.45 -11.85
C ILE A 182 11.96 -16.58 -12.71
N GLN A 183 13.20 -16.40 -13.17
CA GLN A 183 13.93 -17.36 -14.00
C GLN A 183 14.58 -18.51 -13.22
N LYS A 184 14.60 -18.43 -11.88
CA LYS A 184 15.08 -19.50 -10.99
C LYS A 184 13.94 -20.45 -10.64
#